data_AF-A0A2M9Q2W9-F1
#
_entry.id   AF-A0A2M9Q2W9-F1
#
_cell.length_a   1.000
_cell.length_b   1.000
_cell.length_c   1.000
_cell.angle_alpha   90.00
_cell.angle_beta   90.00
_cell.angle_gamma   90.00
#
_symmetry.space_group_name_H-M   'P 1'
#
loop_
_entity.id
_entity.type
_entity.pdbx_description
1 polymer ?
#
loop_
_entity_poly.entity_id
_entity_poly.type
_entity_poly.pdbx_seq_one_letter_code
_entity_poly.pdbx_strand_id
1 'polypeptide(L)'
;MQKKLFSVPALLLTAVLVVGCNTSDKTEDSDAQKNEPSNTSTEQQQPSSKDNNVDDAQETPTSNETNKGNTDTETKKEQEVKYVQKGVDKTEKATESKSADQDYKVQQLPGFTLSQEEPGKDMLVSNDNAEVFMRIETIDASQSSYDQVKTSMQDYMNAVGDTSSLSSEELAVFKDVKNIEGYVVHFVEDKEKVIGVVFEKDGLITKLTIHDNDELDLTDAMLKMAATISKK
;
A
#
# COMPACT_ATOMS: atom_id res chain seq x y z
N MET A 1 -57.05 30.86 -9.52
CA MET A 1 -56.04 31.57 -10.34
C MET A 1 -54.76 30.75 -10.35
N GLN A 2 -54.37 30.37 -11.56
CA GLN A 2 -53.06 29.95 -12.10
C GLN A 2 -52.12 29.05 -11.28
N LYS A 3 -52.02 27.80 -11.74
CA LYS A 3 -50.99 26.81 -11.42
C LYS A 3 -49.67 27.25 -12.09
N LYS A 4 -48.57 27.34 -11.34
CA LYS A 4 -47.23 27.62 -11.88
C LYS A 4 -46.63 26.33 -12.41
N LEU A 5 -46.43 26.26 -13.72
CA LEU A 5 -45.68 25.23 -14.42
C LEU A 5 -44.19 25.52 -14.24
N PHE A 6 -43.46 24.62 -13.58
CA PHE A 6 -42.00 24.61 -13.57
C PHE A 6 -41.51 24.04 -14.91
N SER A 7 -40.81 24.86 -15.69
CA SER A 7 -40.10 24.46 -16.91
C SER A 7 -38.67 24.10 -16.53
N VAL A 8 -38.30 22.84 -16.74
CA VAL A 8 -36.94 22.32 -16.55
C VAL A 8 -36.22 22.41 -17.90
N PRO A 9 -35.11 23.17 -18.04
CA PRO A 9 -34.28 23.09 -19.22
C PRO A 9 -33.44 21.81 -19.18
N ALA A 10 -33.67 20.95 -20.17
CA ALA A 10 -32.90 19.74 -20.41
C ALA A 10 -31.44 20.08 -20.73
N LEU A 11 -30.53 19.64 -19.86
CA LEU A 11 -29.10 19.70 -20.12
C LEU A 11 -28.73 18.59 -21.11
N LEU A 12 -28.36 18.99 -22.33
CA LEU A 12 -27.83 18.11 -23.36
C LEU A 12 -26.48 17.53 -22.90
N LEU A 13 -26.47 16.27 -22.48
CA LEU A 13 -25.25 15.48 -22.31
C LEU A 13 -24.62 15.24 -23.68
N THR A 14 -23.50 15.91 -23.96
CA THR A 14 -22.68 15.62 -25.14
C THR A 14 -21.63 14.59 -24.71
N ALA A 15 -21.84 13.33 -25.09
CA ALA A 15 -20.86 12.27 -24.89
C ALA A 15 -19.73 12.40 -25.92
N VAL A 16 -18.50 12.62 -25.45
CA VAL A 16 -17.30 12.53 -26.28
C VAL A 16 -16.79 11.08 -26.18
N LEU A 17 -17.07 10.28 -27.20
CA LEU A 17 -16.45 8.97 -27.38
C LEU A 17 -15.11 9.16 -28.09
N VAL A 18 -14.01 9.09 -27.35
CA VAL A 18 -12.67 8.96 -27.96
C VAL A 18 -12.41 7.48 -28.19
N VAL A 19 -12.65 7.03 -29.41
CA VAL A 19 -12.20 5.73 -29.92
C VAL A 19 -10.77 5.91 -30.42
N GLY A 20 -9.79 5.58 -29.58
CA GLY A 20 -8.38 5.53 -29.98
C GLY A 20 -8.07 4.17 -30.60
N CYS A 21 -8.15 4.07 -31.92
CA CYS A 21 -7.63 2.93 -32.68
C CYS A 21 -6.19 3.26 -33.08
N ASN A 22 -5.20 2.58 -32.50
CA ASN A 22 -3.83 2.54 -33.00
C ASN A 22 -3.61 1.17 -33.66
N THR A 23 -3.90 1.07 -34.95
CA THR A 23 -3.50 -0.08 -35.77
C THR A 23 -2.90 0.40 -37.08
N SER A 24 -1.75 -0.18 -37.42
CA SER A 24 -0.94 0.09 -38.59
C SER A 24 -1.54 -0.52 -39.87
N ASP A 25 -1.34 0.21 -40.98
CA ASP A 25 -1.24 -0.23 -42.39
C ASP A 25 -2.21 -1.30 -42.96
N LYS A 26 -3.13 -0.88 -43.84
CA LYS A 26 -3.15 -1.18 -45.31
C LYS A 26 -4.52 -0.96 -45.98
N THR A 27 -4.48 -0.18 -47.08
CA THR A 27 -5.25 -0.24 -48.35
C THR A 27 -6.77 -0.50 -48.40
N GLU A 28 -7.47 0.51 -48.94
CA GLU A 28 -8.53 0.56 -49.96
C GLU A 28 -9.58 -0.58 -50.11
N ASP A 29 -10.85 -0.15 -49.98
CA ASP A 29 -11.98 -0.27 -50.93
C ASP A 29 -13.26 -1.02 -50.48
N SER A 30 -14.38 -0.34 -50.79
CA SER A 30 -15.71 -0.84 -51.15
C SER A 30 -16.77 -1.19 -50.08
N ASP A 31 -17.69 -0.23 -49.96
CA ASP A 31 -19.13 -0.33 -50.22
C ASP A 31 -20.13 -0.93 -49.22
N ALA A 32 -21.28 -0.26 -49.22
CA ALA A 32 -22.40 -0.36 -48.30
C ALA A 32 -23.27 -1.62 -48.50
N GLN A 33 -23.96 -2.05 -47.45
CA GLN A 33 -25.43 -1.86 -47.30
C GLN A 33 -26.08 -2.84 -46.31
N LYS A 34 -26.56 -2.27 -45.19
CA LYS A 34 -27.92 -2.38 -44.61
C LYS A 34 -28.64 -3.75 -44.61
N ASN A 35 -28.95 -4.25 -43.41
CA ASN A 35 -30.33 -4.65 -43.01
C ASN A 35 -30.45 -4.72 -41.47
N GLU A 36 -31.45 -4.00 -40.95
CA GLU A 36 -32.01 -4.00 -39.58
C GLU A 36 -33.09 -5.12 -39.47
N PRO A 37 -33.82 -5.34 -38.33
CA PRO A 37 -33.62 -4.91 -36.94
C PRO A 37 -33.91 -6.00 -35.86
N SER A 38 -33.75 -5.58 -34.59
CA SER A 38 -34.65 -5.85 -33.44
C SER A 38 -34.38 -7.02 -32.47
N ASN A 39 -33.82 -6.65 -31.30
CA ASN A 39 -34.41 -6.76 -29.94
C ASN A 39 -34.60 -8.12 -29.21
N THR A 40 -33.83 -8.23 -28.11
CA THR A 40 -34.28 -8.45 -26.71
C THR A 40 -34.06 -9.82 -26.03
N SER A 41 -33.20 -9.74 -24.99
CA SER A 41 -33.16 -10.35 -23.64
C SER A 41 -33.25 -11.86 -23.37
N THR A 42 -32.15 -12.33 -22.74
CA THR A 42 -31.99 -13.03 -21.45
C THR A 42 -32.94 -14.13 -20.94
N GLU A 43 -32.26 -15.24 -20.56
CA GLU A 43 -32.40 -16.11 -19.37
C GLU A 43 -33.32 -17.37 -19.32
N GLN A 44 -32.66 -18.50 -18.99
CA GLN A 44 -33.10 -19.74 -18.30
C GLN A 44 -34.16 -20.61 -19.03
N GLN A 45 -34.12 -21.95 -19.07
CA GLN A 45 -33.80 -22.94 -18.03
C GLN A 45 -33.71 -24.36 -18.66
N GLN A 46 -32.77 -25.20 -18.17
CA GLN A 46 -32.85 -26.68 -17.94
C GLN A 46 -33.30 -27.67 -19.05
N PRO A 47 -32.61 -28.83 -19.19
CA PRO A 47 -33.21 -30.07 -19.67
C PRO A 47 -33.53 -31.06 -18.54
N SER A 48 -34.67 -31.73 -18.72
CA SER A 48 -35.30 -32.70 -17.83
C SER A 48 -35.01 -34.15 -18.23
N SER A 49 -35.24 -35.06 -17.27
CA SER A 49 -35.65 -36.48 -17.42
C SER A 49 -34.51 -37.52 -17.50
N LYS A 50 -34.56 -38.69 -16.84
CA LYS A 50 -35.59 -39.38 -16.05
C LYS A 50 -34.96 -40.56 -15.27
N ASP A 51 -35.21 -40.58 -13.97
CA ASP A 51 -35.63 -41.68 -13.08
C ASP A 51 -35.23 -43.15 -13.37
N ASN A 52 -34.59 -43.79 -12.37
CA ASN A 52 -35.02 -45.09 -11.84
C ASN A 52 -34.49 -45.29 -10.40
N ASN A 53 -35.41 -45.74 -9.56
CA ASN A 53 -35.46 -45.87 -8.10
C ASN A 53 -34.86 -47.21 -7.60
N VAL A 54 -34.09 -47.23 -6.48
CA VAL A 54 -34.21 -48.21 -5.36
C VAL A 54 -33.52 -47.66 -4.08
N ASP A 55 -34.24 -47.88 -2.98
CA ASP A 55 -34.11 -47.68 -1.53
C ASP A 55 -32.76 -47.88 -0.78
N ASP A 56 -32.63 -47.05 0.26
CA ASP A 56 -32.07 -47.19 1.62
C ASP A 56 -30.79 -48.02 1.91
N ALA A 57 -29.76 -47.34 2.45
CA ALA A 57 -28.92 -47.81 3.56
C ALA A 57 -27.86 -46.76 3.94
N GLN A 58 -27.98 -46.27 5.17
CA GLN A 58 -26.96 -45.49 5.88
C GLN A 58 -25.76 -46.39 6.25
N GLU A 59 -24.59 -46.14 5.66
CA GLU A 59 -23.30 -46.55 6.20
C GLU A 59 -22.29 -45.38 6.16
N THR A 60 -21.69 -45.10 7.31
CA THR A 60 -20.51 -44.25 7.44
C THR A 60 -19.28 -45.01 6.94
N PRO A 61 -18.30 -44.33 6.33
CA PRO A 61 -16.93 -44.60 6.76
C PRO A 61 -16.11 -43.32 6.99
N THR A 62 -15.55 -43.28 8.19
CA THR A 62 -14.27 -42.64 8.52
C THR A 62 -13.23 -42.85 7.42
N SER A 63 -12.55 -41.78 7.02
CA SER A 63 -11.12 -41.88 6.70
C SER A 63 -10.43 -40.55 6.97
N ASN A 64 -9.55 -40.61 7.97
CA ASN A 64 -8.51 -39.64 8.23
C ASN A 64 -7.55 -39.60 7.04
N GLU A 65 -7.33 -38.43 6.46
CA GLU A 65 -5.98 -38.01 6.10
C GLU A 65 -5.77 -36.57 6.57
N THR A 66 -5.16 -36.48 7.74
CA THR A 66 -4.43 -35.31 8.21
C THR A 66 -3.37 -34.98 7.15
N ASN A 67 -3.70 -34.10 6.22
CA ASN A 67 -2.66 -33.45 5.43
C ASN A 67 -1.93 -32.50 6.39
N LYS A 68 -0.79 -33.00 6.85
CA LYS A 68 0.19 -32.32 7.68
C LYS A 68 0.79 -31.19 6.84
N GLY A 69 0.02 -30.10 6.72
CA GLY A 69 0.48 -28.83 6.19
C GLY A 69 1.65 -28.39 7.05
N ASN A 70 2.82 -28.52 6.46
CA ASN A 70 4.10 -28.09 6.99
C ASN A 70 3.96 -26.63 7.42
N THR A 71 3.64 -26.40 8.68
CA THR A 71 3.71 -25.08 9.29
C THR A 71 5.19 -24.83 9.43
N ASP A 72 5.75 -24.22 8.40
CA ASP A 72 7.10 -23.70 8.43
C ASP A 72 7.11 -22.63 9.52
N THR A 73 7.42 -23.10 10.72
CA THR A 73 7.57 -22.25 11.90
C THR A 73 8.99 -21.70 11.77
N GLU A 74 9.23 -20.89 10.74
CA GLU A 74 10.37 -19.96 10.74
C GLU A 74 10.24 -19.20 12.05
N THR A 75 11.11 -19.52 13.00
CA THR A 75 11.14 -18.83 14.29
C THR A 75 11.52 -17.40 14.00
N LYS A 76 10.50 -16.53 13.91
CA LYS A 76 10.64 -15.11 13.58
C LYS A 76 11.63 -14.51 14.57
N LYS A 77 12.77 -14.01 14.07
CA LYS A 77 13.83 -13.48 14.93
C LYS A 77 13.25 -12.30 15.73
N GLU A 78 13.18 -12.46 17.05
CA GLU A 78 12.73 -11.41 17.97
C GLU A 78 13.90 -10.50 18.36
N GLN A 79 13.61 -9.21 18.53
CA GLN A 79 14.53 -8.25 19.14
C GLN A 79 13.79 -7.23 20.00
N GLU A 80 14.43 -6.74 21.06
CA GLU A 80 13.87 -5.63 21.83
C GLU A 80 14.08 -4.31 21.09
N VAL A 81 13.00 -3.51 20.97
CA VAL A 81 13.02 -2.16 20.44
C VAL A 81 12.55 -1.22 21.55
N LYS A 82 13.35 -0.19 21.82
CA LYS A 82 13.07 0.84 22.83
C LYS A 82 12.70 2.14 22.13
N TYR A 83 11.63 2.78 22.55
CA TYR A 83 11.18 4.02 21.95
C TYR A 83 10.45 4.90 22.97
N VAL A 84 10.30 6.18 22.67
CA VAL A 84 9.52 7.12 23.47
C VAL A 84 8.17 7.34 22.79
N GLN A 85 7.09 7.29 23.58
CA GLN A 85 5.75 7.66 23.14
C GLN A 85 5.11 8.55 24.19
N LYS A 86 4.66 9.74 23.83
CA LYS A 86 4.08 10.75 24.74
C LYS A 86 4.98 11.03 25.95
N GLY A 87 6.29 11.08 25.71
CA GLY A 87 7.30 11.30 26.75
C GLY A 87 7.52 10.12 27.71
N VAL A 88 6.96 8.94 27.41
CA VAL A 88 7.15 7.72 28.22
C VAL A 88 8.04 6.74 27.47
N ASP A 89 9.11 6.27 28.12
CA ASP A 89 9.95 5.19 27.61
C ASP A 89 9.16 3.87 27.54
N LYS A 90 9.19 3.25 26.36
CA LYS A 90 8.61 1.93 26.07
C LYS A 90 9.69 0.97 25.62
N THR A 91 9.47 -0.32 25.90
CA THR A 91 10.31 -1.42 25.41
C THR A 91 9.39 -2.56 25.02
N GLU A 92 9.49 -2.97 23.76
CA GLU A 92 8.64 -4.02 23.20
C GLU A 92 9.47 -4.99 22.36
N LYS A 93 8.98 -6.21 22.23
CA LYS A 93 9.59 -7.23 21.38
C LYS A 93 9.06 -7.09 19.95
N ALA A 94 9.93 -6.63 19.07
CA ALA A 94 9.68 -6.60 17.63
C ALA A 94 9.98 -7.96 17.00
N THR A 95 9.34 -8.22 15.87
CA THR A 95 9.51 -9.45 15.10
C THR A 95 9.91 -9.14 13.66
N GLU A 96 10.82 -9.93 13.08
CA GLU A 96 11.32 -9.71 11.71
C GLU A 96 10.24 -9.90 10.63
N SER A 97 9.78 -8.82 10.01
CA SER A 97 8.90 -8.86 8.84
C SER A 97 9.70 -8.61 7.56
N LYS A 98 9.42 -9.36 6.50
CA LYS A 98 10.06 -9.25 5.19
C LYS A 98 9.07 -8.55 4.25
N SER A 99 9.54 -7.60 3.44
CA SER A 99 8.72 -7.07 2.34
C SER A 99 8.29 -8.19 1.39
N ALA A 100 7.15 -8.07 0.72
CA ALA A 100 6.74 -9.06 -0.28
C ALA A 100 7.50 -8.89 -1.61
N ASP A 101 7.78 -7.65 -2.00
CA ASP A 101 8.22 -7.29 -3.36
C ASP A 101 9.54 -6.51 -3.39
N GLN A 102 9.95 -5.94 -2.26
CA GLN A 102 11.21 -5.21 -2.14
C GLN A 102 12.26 -6.04 -1.40
N ASP A 103 13.55 -5.81 -1.66
CA ASP A 103 14.64 -6.62 -1.10
C ASP A 103 15.07 -6.20 0.31
N TYR A 104 14.11 -5.91 1.19
CA TYR A 104 14.40 -5.53 2.58
C TYR A 104 13.55 -6.26 3.63
N LYS A 105 14.07 -6.30 4.83
CA LYS A 105 13.36 -6.74 6.04
C LYS A 105 13.45 -5.68 7.13
N VAL A 106 12.50 -5.70 8.05
CA VAL A 106 12.34 -4.73 9.13
C VAL A 106 11.87 -5.44 10.39
N GLN A 107 12.21 -4.90 11.55
CA GLN A 107 11.78 -5.43 12.83
C GLN A 107 10.53 -4.68 13.24
N GLN A 108 9.39 -5.35 13.08
CA GLN A 108 8.07 -4.79 13.25
C GLN A 108 7.62 -4.93 14.70
N LEU A 109 7.32 -3.81 15.34
CA LEU A 109 6.69 -3.74 16.66
C LEU A 109 5.26 -4.32 16.60
N PRO A 110 4.76 -4.88 17.73
CA PRO A 110 3.34 -5.18 17.85
C PRO A 110 2.50 -3.90 17.66
N GLY A 111 1.26 -4.05 17.21
CA GLY A 111 0.40 -2.89 16.92
C GLY A 111 0.65 -2.22 15.58
N PHE A 112 1.58 -2.72 14.77
CA PHE A 112 1.77 -2.31 13.38
C PHE A 112 1.49 -3.46 12.42
N THR A 113 1.13 -3.13 11.18
CA THR A 113 0.98 -4.08 10.08
C THR A 113 1.77 -3.59 8.86
N LEU A 114 2.67 -4.43 8.34
CA LEU A 114 3.36 -4.19 7.08
C LEU A 114 2.54 -4.76 5.92
N SER A 115 2.20 -3.92 4.95
CA SER A 115 1.48 -4.31 3.73
C SER A 115 2.13 -3.69 2.49
N GLN A 116 2.05 -4.39 1.37
CA GLN A 116 2.38 -3.81 0.06
C GLN A 116 1.25 -2.88 -0.39
N GLU A 117 1.58 -1.70 -0.89
CA GLU A 117 0.61 -0.75 -1.48
C GLU A 117 0.59 -0.91 -3.01
N GLU A 118 1.75 -0.71 -3.63
CA GLU A 118 2.02 -0.81 -5.07
C GLU A 118 3.42 -1.44 -5.27
N PRO A 119 3.79 -1.86 -6.50
CA PRO A 119 5.17 -2.29 -6.76
C PRO A 119 6.20 -1.26 -6.29
N GLY A 120 7.19 -1.72 -5.52
CA GLY A 120 8.24 -0.85 -4.97
C GLY A 120 7.83 0.05 -3.78
N LYS A 121 6.61 -0.09 -3.24
CA LYS A 121 6.16 0.66 -2.06
C LYS A 121 5.46 -0.23 -1.05
N ASP A 122 5.94 -0.16 0.19
CA ASP A 122 5.28 -0.79 1.33
C ASP A 122 4.78 0.28 2.29
N MET A 123 3.80 -0.08 3.10
CA MET A 123 3.25 0.75 4.15
C MET A 123 3.22 -0.04 5.46
N LEU A 124 3.82 0.55 6.49
CA LEU A 124 3.76 0.08 7.86
C LEU A 124 2.75 0.93 8.63
N VAL A 125 1.57 0.39 8.86
CA VAL A 125 0.40 1.13 9.38
C VAL A 125 0.21 0.82 10.86
N SER A 126 -0.13 1.83 11.66
CA SER A 126 -0.63 1.63 13.02
C SER A 126 -1.99 0.94 13.00
N ASN A 127 -2.15 -0.11 13.81
CA ASN A 127 -3.42 -0.82 13.94
C ASN A 127 -4.47 0.00 14.71
N ASP A 128 -4.04 1.04 15.44
CA ASP A 128 -4.93 1.92 16.21
C ASP A 128 -5.53 3.04 15.35
N ASN A 129 -4.76 3.59 14.41
CA ASN A 129 -5.22 4.60 13.46
C ASN A 129 -4.48 4.47 12.12
N ALA A 130 -5.22 4.22 11.05
CA ALA A 130 -4.66 4.05 9.70
C ALA A 130 -4.05 5.33 9.10
N GLU A 131 -4.37 6.51 9.65
CA GLU A 131 -3.76 7.79 9.26
C GLU A 131 -2.32 7.93 9.80
N VAL A 132 -1.94 7.09 10.76
CA VAL A 132 -0.58 7.03 11.33
C VAL A 132 0.16 5.86 10.71
N PHE A 133 1.04 6.16 9.75
CA PHE A 133 1.74 5.16 8.98
C PHE A 133 3.13 5.62 8.53
N MET A 134 3.97 4.65 8.17
CA MET A 134 5.24 4.89 7.48
C MET A 134 5.22 4.19 6.12
N ARG A 135 5.40 4.96 5.05
CA ARG A 135 5.70 4.42 3.73
C ARG A 135 7.20 4.12 3.61
N ILE A 136 7.53 2.96 3.05
CA ILE A 136 8.89 2.47 2.85
C ILE A 136 9.10 2.16 1.37
N GLU A 137 10.05 2.85 0.76
CA GLU A 137 10.53 2.57 -0.60
C GLU A 137 12.04 2.31 -0.54
N THR A 138 12.49 1.24 -1.20
CA THR A 138 13.90 0.87 -1.28
C THR A 138 14.35 0.79 -2.72
N ILE A 139 15.54 1.31 -2.98
CA ILE A 139 16.16 1.35 -4.30
C ILE A 139 17.56 0.76 -4.15
N ASP A 140 17.92 -0.21 -4.99
CA ASP A 140 19.30 -0.70 -5.01
C ASP A 140 20.23 0.45 -5.43
N ALA A 141 21.32 0.66 -4.69
CA ALA A 141 22.28 1.72 -4.94
C ALA A 141 22.98 1.60 -6.31
N SER A 142 22.84 0.48 -7.01
CA SER A 142 23.27 0.33 -8.41
C SER A 142 22.32 0.99 -9.42
N GLN A 143 21.09 1.32 -9.03
CA GLN A 143 20.03 1.82 -9.92
C GLN A 143 19.81 3.34 -9.81
N SER A 144 20.21 3.95 -8.69
CA SER A 144 20.11 5.40 -8.48
C SER A 144 21.19 5.89 -7.52
N SER A 145 21.45 7.20 -7.50
CA SER A 145 22.36 7.80 -6.52
C SER A 145 21.60 8.31 -5.31
N TYR A 146 22.27 8.30 -4.15
CA TYR A 146 21.73 8.86 -2.92
C TYR A 146 21.26 10.31 -3.10
N ASP A 147 22.05 11.14 -3.78
CA ASP A 147 21.71 12.55 -4.00
C ASP A 147 20.45 12.75 -4.84
N GLN A 148 20.20 11.89 -5.83
CA GLN A 148 18.96 11.95 -6.61
C GLN A 148 17.75 11.63 -5.75
N VAL A 149 17.82 10.55 -4.96
CA VAL A 149 16.71 10.14 -4.07
C VAL A 149 16.48 11.19 -2.97
N LYS A 150 17.55 11.71 -2.36
CA LYS A 150 17.51 12.81 -1.39
C LYS A 150 16.84 14.05 -1.97
N THR A 151 17.23 14.47 -3.17
CA THR A 151 16.62 15.63 -3.85
C THR A 151 15.13 15.39 -4.08
N SER A 152 14.73 14.20 -4.54
CA SER A 152 13.32 13.88 -4.73
C SER A 152 12.51 13.91 -3.43
N MET A 153 13.11 13.48 -2.30
CA MET A 153 12.48 13.56 -0.99
C MET A 153 12.33 15.02 -0.56
N GLN A 154 13.38 15.82 -0.73
CA GLN A 154 13.33 17.24 -0.40
C GLN A 154 12.26 17.99 -1.20
N ASP A 155 12.17 17.73 -2.51
CA ASP A 155 11.15 18.29 -3.39
C ASP A 155 9.73 17.87 -2.94
N TYR A 156 9.55 16.60 -2.59
CA TYR A 156 8.29 16.10 -2.03
C TYR A 156 7.92 16.83 -0.74
N MET A 157 8.84 16.92 0.23
CA MET A 157 8.57 17.58 1.51
C MET A 157 8.25 19.06 1.35
N ASN A 158 8.98 19.77 0.48
CA ASN A 158 8.69 21.16 0.13
C ASN A 158 7.31 21.34 -0.51
N ALA A 159 6.80 20.32 -1.20
CA ALA A 159 5.44 20.32 -1.74
C ALA A 159 4.37 20.00 -0.68
N VAL A 160 4.73 19.26 0.38
CA VAL A 160 3.87 18.99 1.54
C VAL A 160 3.66 20.26 2.37
N GLY A 161 4.71 21.06 2.60
CA GLY A 161 4.59 22.34 3.30
C GLY A 161 5.92 22.97 3.70
N ASP A 162 5.86 23.86 4.70
CA ASP A 162 7.02 24.56 5.25
C ASP A 162 7.97 23.56 5.92
N THR A 163 9.02 23.19 5.19
CA THR A 163 9.93 22.09 5.54
C THR A 163 11.11 22.59 6.35
N SER A 164 11.49 21.82 7.36
CA SER A 164 12.73 21.99 8.13
C SER A 164 13.53 20.69 8.15
N SER A 165 14.85 20.78 8.30
CA SER A 165 15.71 19.59 8.42
C SER A 165 15.63 19.00 9.83
N LEU A 166 15.64 17.66 9.91
CA LEU A 166 15.85 16.95 11.18
C LEU A 166 17.30 17.13 11.65
N SER A 167 17.47 17.22 12.96
CA SER A 167 18.78 17.30 13.60
C SER A 167 19.53 15.97 13.57
N SER A 168 20.85 16.02 13.77
CA SER A 168 21.66 14.81 13.94
C SER A 168 21.26 13.99 15.16
N GLU A 169 20.65 14.59 16.18
CA GLU A 169 20.15 13.88 17.37
C GLU A 169 18.91 13.03 17.03
N GLU A 170 17.97 13.61 16.28
CA GLU A 170 16.77 12.89 15.80
C GLU A 170 17.13 11.73 14.86
N LEU A 171 18.17 11.91 14.05
CA LEU A 171 18.68 10.88 13.14
C LEU A 171 19.66 9.90 13.79
N ALA A 172 20.06 10.12 15.06
CA ALA A 172 21.08 9.31 15.73
C ALA A 172 20.67 7.85 15.92
N VAL A 173 19.38 7.54 15.79
CA VAL A 173 18.85 6.17 15.84
C VAL A 173 19.37 5.29 14.70
N PHE A 174 19.66 5.87 13.54
CA PHE A 174 20.18 5.15 12.38
C PHE A 174 21.69 4.92 12.55
N LYS A 175 22.06 3.69 12.90
CA LYS A 175 23.47 3.28 13.03
C LYS A 175 23.96 2.66 11.72
N ASP A 176 25.26 2.77 11.49
CA ASP A 176 25.96 2.14 10.36
C ASP A 176 25.41 2.53 8.97
N VAL A 177 24.82 3.72 8.87
CA VAL A 177 24.38 4.31 7.60
C VAL A 177 25.52 5.11 6.96
N LYS A 178 25.66 5.00 5.65
CA LYS A 178 26.70 5.72 4.88
C LYS A 178 26.33 7.18 4.65
N ASN A 179 25.07 7.41 4.31
CA ASN A 179 24.49 8.72 4.08
C ASN A 179 23.11 8.76 4.75
N ILE A 180 22.74 9.90 5.33
CA ILE A 180 21.40 10.12 5.90
C ILE A 180 21.04 11.60 5.88
N GLU A 181 19.77 11.87 5.59
CA GLU A 181 19.16 13.20 5.61
C GLU A 181 17.70 13.06 6.00
N GLY A 182 17.18 14.05 6.73
CA GLY A 182 15.82 14.02 7.25
C GLY A 182 15.16 15.38 7.22
N TYR A 183 13.84 15.38 7.06
CA TYR A 183 13.02 16.57 6.95
C TYR A 183 11.72 16.39 7.71
N VAL A 184 11.14 17.48 8.19
CA VAL A 184 9.84 17.49 8.84
C VAL A 184 9.03 18.72 8.45
N VAL A 185 7.73 18.50 8.27
CA VAL A 185 6.69 19.53 8.15
C VAL A 185 5.72 19.34 9.32
N HIS A 186 5.42 20.43 10.02
CA HIS A 186 4.48 20.45 11.14
C HIS A 186 3.19 21.16 10.75
N PHE A 187 2.05 20.48 10.93
CA PHE A 187 0.72 21.06 10.78
C PHE A 187 0.18 21.36 12.18
N VAL A 188 0.58 22.52 12.73
CA VAL A 188 0.33 22.88 14.14
C VAL A 188 -1.17 22.95 14.48
N GLU A 189 -2.00 23.40 13.54
CA GLU A 189 -3.45 23.51 13.74
C GLU A 189 -4.12 22.12 13.82
N ASP A 190 -3.66 21.18 13.00
CA ASP A 190 -4.19 19.82 12.91
C ASP A 190 -3.51 18.84 13.89
N LYS A 191 -2.41 19.28 14.54
CA LYS A 191 -1.56 18.45 15.41
C LYS A 191 -0.98 17.23 14.70
N GLU A 192 -0.66 17.42 13.43
CA GLU A 192 -0.07 16.41 12.56
C GLU A 192 1.36 16.80 12.17
N LYS A 193 2.13 15.80 11.76
CA LYS A 193 3.45 16.00 11.17
C LYS A 193 3.70 14.97 10.08
N VAL A 194 4.42 15.41 9.06
CA VAL A 194 4.96 14.55 8.01
C VAL A 194 6.47 14.60 8.08
N ILE A 195 7.10 13.43 8.11
CA ILE A 195 8.54 13.29 8.22
C ILE A 195 9.06 12.52 7.01
N GLY A 196 10.07 13.07 6.35
CA GLY A 196 10.77 12.45 5.24
C GLY A 196 12.19 12.06 5.68
N VAL A 197 12.62 10.82 5.45
CA VAL A 197 14.01 10.41 5.71
C VAL A 197 14.55 9.63 4.52
N VAL A 198 15.80 9.91 4.13
CA VAL A 198 16.54 9.11 3.14
C VAL A 198 17.86 8.67 3.74
N PHE A 199 18.12 7.37 3.72
CA PHE A 199 19.39 6.82 4.18
C PHE A 199 19.92 5.73 3.24
N GLU A 200 21.24 5.54 3.23
CA GLU A 200 21.93 4.49 2.47
C GLU A 200 22.57 3.48 3.43
N LYS A 201 22.17 2.21 3.32
CA LYS A 201 22.65 1.11 4.16
C LYS A 201 22.55 -0.22 3.40
N ASP A 202 23.54 -1.10 3.56
CA ASP A 202 23.55 -2.44 2.96
C ASP A 202 23.34 -2.46 1.42
N GLY A 203 23.79 -1.42 0.72
CA GLY A 203 23.60 -1.26 -0.72
C GLY A 203 22.16 -0.89 -1.13
N LEU A 204 21.30 -0.52 -0.18
CA LEU A 204 19.97 0.02 -0.42
C LEU A 204 19.94 1.51 -0.07
N ILE A 205 19.31 2.31 -0.93
CA ILE A 205 18.85 3.66 -0.61
C ILE A 205 17.39 3.53 -0.20
N THR A 206 17.08 3.84 1.06
CA THR A 206 15.73 3.74 1.62
C THR A 206 15.14 5.13 1.78
N LYS A 207 13.92 5.30 1.28
CA LYS A 207 13.10 6.51 1.40
C LYS A 207 11.92 6.21 2.32
N LEU A 208 11.78 6.99 3.38
CA LEU A 208 10.70 6.89 4.35
C LEU A 208 9.82 8.13 4.28
N THR A 209 8.51 7.94 4.33
CA THR A 209 7.54 9.01 4.58
C THR A 209 6.65 8.60 5.74
N ILE A 210 6.76 9.28 6.87
CA ILE A 210 6.00 9.02 8.08
C ILE A 210 4.92 10.08 8.22
N HIS A 211 3.69 9.64 8.42
CA HIS A 211 2.57 10.45 8.86
C HIS A 211 2.26 10.09 10.31
N ASP A 212 2.22 11.08 11.19
CA ASP A 212 1.98 10.89 12.62
C ASP A 212 1.24 12.12 13.18
N ASN A 213 0.69 11.96 14.38
CA ASN A 213 -0.04 13.01 15.08
C ASN A 213 0.25 12.97 16.58
N ASP A 214 -0.09 14.05 17.28
CA ASP A 214 0.13 14.14 18.74
C ASP A 214 -0.75 13.16 19.53
N GLU A 215 -1.83 12.64 18.93
CA GLU A 215 -2.71 11.68 19.59
C GLU A 215 -2.04 10.31 19.75
N LEU A 216 -1.31 9.81 18.76
CA LEU A 216 -0.57 8.54 18.89
C LEU A 216 0.90 8.77 19.24
N ASP A 217 1.55 9.81 18.72
CA ASP A 217 2.97 10.16 18.93
C ASP A 217 3.89 8.95 18.72
N LEU A 218 3.81 8.34 17.53
CA LEU A 218 4.51 7.10 17.18
C LEU A 218 5.79 7.33 16.34
N THR A 219 6.20 8.58 16.13
CA THR A 219 7.38 8.94 15.35
C THR A 219 8.63 8.18 15.80
N ASP A 220 8.97 8.21 17.09
CA ASP A 220 10.19 7.53 17.56
C ASP A 220 10.06 6.01 17.39
N ALA A 221 8.87 5.43 17.61
CA ALA A 221 8.62 4.01 17.35
C ALA A 221 8.89 3.65 15.88
N MET A 222 8.38 4.45 14.93
CA MET A 222 8.57 4.24 13.51
C MET A 222 10.02 4.42 13.07
N LEU A 223 10.71 5.45 13.56
CA LEU A 223 12.14 5.66 13.27
C LEU A 223 12.99 4.52 13.84
N LYS A 224 12.65 4.00 15.01
CA LYS A 224 13.34 2.84 15.63
C LYS A 224 13.12 1.57 14.84
N MET A 225 11.91 1.32 14.34
CA MET A 225 11.67 0.22 13.41
C MET A 225 12.43 0.43 12.10
N ALA A 226 12.40 1.63 11.52
CA ALA A 226 13.07 1.92 10.26
C ALA A 226 14.59 1.79 10.33
N ALA A 227 15.22 2.13 11.45
CA ALA A 227 16.65 1.94 11.66
C ALA A 227 17.10 0.47 11.59
N THR A 228 16.16 -0.47 11.74
CA THR A 228 16.40 -1.91 11.65
C THR A 228 16.32 -2.44 10.23
N ILE A 229 15.91 -1.61 9.26
CA ILE A 229 15.85 -1.99 7.86
C ILE A 229 17.24 -2.46 7.40
N SER A 230 17.26 -3.62 6.76
CA SER A 230 18.44 -4.21 6.13
C SER A 230 18.02 -4.96 4.88
N LYS A 231 18.97 -5.20 3.97
CA LYS A 231 18.77 -6.09 2.82
C LYS A 231 18.43 -7.52 3.31
N LYS A 232 17.62 -8.26 2.54
CA LYS A 232 17.25 -9.65 2.88
C LYS A 232 18.40 -10.63 2.67
#